data_AF-A0A2K8SJR8-F1
#
_entry.id   AF-A0A2K8SJR8-F1
#
_cell.length_a   1.000
_cell.length_b   1.000
_cell.length_c   1.000
_cell.angle_alpha   90.00
_cell.angle_beta   90.00
_cell.angle_gamma   90.00
#
_symmetry.space_group_name_H-M   'P 1'
#
loop_
_entity.id
_entity.type
_entity.pdbx_description
1 polymer ?
#
loop_
_entity_poly.entity_id
_entity_poly.type
_entity_poly.pdbx_seq_one_letter_code
_entity_poly.pdbx_strand_id
1 'polypeptide(L)'
;MQLKCSLAYKLNGEPSAVPQTALTGYLKELRFENTERRKKETCKLLITIQADRTYILESGYDTHFSKCILAAIATLTPQQLYSPITLQPQPGTDENVLFCRVWVESELIMASYNEQTEWQQIWEQALAVTKAANEMVF
;
A
#
# COMPACT_ATOMS: atom_id res chain seq x y z
N MET A 1 -27.22 -1.84 8.42
CA MET A 1 -25.94 -2.14 9.10
C MET A 1 -24.84 -1.90 8.07
N GLN A 2 -24.23 -0.70 8.06
CA GLN A 2 -23.21 -0.36 7.05
C GLN A 2 -21.85 -0.93 7.51
N LEU A 3 -21.33 -1.91 6.80
CA LEU A 3 -19.92 -2.27 6.88
C LEU A 3 -19.13 -1.16 6.18
N LYS A 4 -18.54 -0.26 6.97
CA LYS A 4 -17.65 0.79 6.49
C LYS A 4 -16.33 0.13 6.04
N CYS A 5 -16.10 0.03 4.74
CA CYS A 5 -14.77 -0.15 4.16
C CYS A 5 -13.93 1.10 4.46
N SER A 6 -13.37 1.20 5.67
CA SER A 6 -12.50 2.29 6.09
C SER A 6 -11.10 1.77 6.36
N LEU A 7 -10.07 2.53 5.97
CA LEU A 7 -8.74 2.33 6.52
C LEU A 7 -8.81 2.44 8.05
N ALA A 8 -8.07 1.59 8.75
CA ALA A 8 -7.89 1.68 10.19
C ALA A 8 -6.40 1.69 10.49
N TYR A 9 -5.98 2.50 11.46
CA TYR A 9 -4.64 2.42 12.04
C TYR A 9 -4.76 1.96 13.49
N LYS A 10 -3.70 1.39 14.05
CA LYS A 10 -3.61 1.15 15.50
C LYS A 10 -2.91 2.31 16.18
N LEU A 11 -3.57 2.93 17.16
CA LEU A 11 -2.93 3.84 18.11
C LEU A 11 -2.96 3.13 19.46
N ASN A 12 -1.81 2.86 20.05
CA ASN A 12 -1.67 2.11 21.30
C ASN A 12 -2.28 0.69 21.26
N GLY A 13 -2.30 0.05 20.09
CA GLY A 13 -2.85 -1.30 19.90
C GLY A 13 -4.34 -1.35 19.56
N GLU A 14 -5.09 -0.27 19.79
CA GLU A 14 -6.51 -0.18 19.48
C GLU A 14 -6.77 0.31 18.05
N PRO A 15 -7.62 -0.37 17.27
CA PRO A 15 -7.95 0.06 15.92
C PRO A 15 -8.80 1.34 15.96
N SER A 16 -8.31 2.39 15.32
CA SER A 16 -9.03 3.64 15.09
C SER A 16 -9.31 3.80 13.60
N ALA A 17 -10.55 4.13 13.25
CA ALA A 17 -10.92 4.40 11.87
C ALA A 17 -10.21 5.67 11.37
N VAL A 18 -9.73 5.64 10.13
CA VAL A 18 -9.29 6.83 9.40
C VAL A 18 -10.56 7.49 8.84
N PRO A 19 -10.98 8.68 9.33
CA PRO A 19 -12.11 9.39 8.77
C PRO A 19 -11.81 9.97 7.37
N GLN A 20 -10.53 10.17 7.05
CA GLN A 20 -10.06 10.65 5.76
C GLN A 20 -10.25 9.58 4.67
N THR A 21 -10.62 10.02 3.47
CA THR A 21 -10.83 9.14 2.30
C THR A 21 -9.54 8.70 1.62
N ALA A 22 -8.39 9.24 2.06
CA ALA A 22 -7.07 8.92 1.54
C ALA A 22 -5.98 9.22 2.58
N LEU A 23 -4.83 8.60 2.44
CA LEU A 23 -3.61 8.90 3.19
C LEU A 23 -2.55 9.43 2.23
N THR A 24 -2.10 10.67 2.45
CA THR A 24 -1.02 11.30 1.67
C THR A 24 0.24 11.44 2.53
N GLY A 25 1.38 11.05 1.98
CA GLY A 25 2.68 11.19 2.64
C GLY A 25 3.82 10.58 1.84
N TYR A 26 5.02 10.60 2.40
CA TYR A 26 6.21 10.04 1.75
C TYR A 26 6.30 8.54 2.00
N LEU A 27 6.45 7.75 0.93
CA LEU A 27 6.69 6.31 1.05
C LEU A 27 8.09 6.07 1.61
N LYS A 28 8.19 5.45 2.79
CA LYS A 28 9.46 5.16 3.46
C LYS A 28 9.86 3.71 3.36
N GLU A 29 8.91 2.78 3.37
CA GLU A 29 9.23 1.36 3.31
C GLU A 29 8.06 0.57 2.74
N LEU A 30 8.40 -0.45 1.95
CA LEU A 30 7.54 -1.59 1.67
C LEU A 30 8.24 -2.82 2.25
N ARG A 31 7.56 -3.60 3.07
CA ARG A 31 8.13 -4.79 3.70
C ARG A 31 7.12 -5.93 3.75
N PHE A 32 7.60 -7.15 3.52
CA PHE A 32 6.82 -8.36 3.71
C PHE A 32 7.17 -8.96 5.06
N GLU A 33 6.15 -9.29 5.83
CA GLU A 33 6.29 -9.85 7.18
C GLU A 33 5.52 -11.16 7.29
N ASN A 34 6.25 -12.24 7.60
CA ASN A 34 5.65 -13.52 7.90
C ASN A 34 4.93 -13.44 9.25
N THR A 35 3.72 -13.96 9.29
CA THR A 35 2.87 -13.98 10.48
C THR A 35 2.06 -15.27 10.51
N GLU A 36 1.42 -15.55 11.65
CA GLU A 36 0.56 -16.71 11.80
C GLU A 36 -0.90 -16.25 11.97
N ARG A 37 -1.80 -16.80 11.15
CA ARG A 37 -3.25 -16.60 11.30
C ARG A 37 -3.95 -17.94 11.32
N ARG A 38 -4.66 -18.23 12.42
CA ARG A 38 -5.38 -19.51 12.60
C ARG A 38 -4.49 -20.74 12.40
N LYS A 39 -3.26 -20.73 12.97
CA LYS A 39 -2.27 -21.81 12.85
C LYS A 39 -1.78 -22.09 11.44
N LYS A 40 -1.91 -21.11 10.54
CA LYS A 40 -1.35 -21.16 9.19
C LYS A 40 -0.39 -19.99 9.03
N GLU A 41 0.79 -20.26 8.47
CA GLU A 41 1.69 -19.23 8.02
C GLU A 41 1.00 -18.40 6.94
N THR A 42 1.13 -17.09 7.04
CA THR A 42 0.65 -16.12 6.08
C THR A 42 1.62 -14.96 6.02
N CYS A 43 1.55 -14.16 4.97
CA CYS A 43 2.38 -12.98 4.82
C CYS A 43 1.51 -11.71 4.84
N LYS A 44 2.06 -10.62 5.39
CA LYS A 44 1.49 -9.29 5.30
C LYS A 44 2.42 -8.38 4.52
N LEU A 45 1.82 -7.46 3.76
CA LEU A 45 2.49 -6.27 3.29
C LEU A 45 2.36 -5.18 4.35
N LEU A 46 3.49 -4.65 4.78
CA LEU A 46 3.61 -3.45 5.62
C LEU A 46 4.04 -2.29 4.72
N ILE A 47 3.31 -1.18 4.79
CA ILE A 47 3.56 0.04 4.02
C ILE A 47 3.80 1.17 5.02
N THR A 48 5.03 1.66 5.08
CA THR A 48 5.42 2.75 5.98
C THR A 48 5.31 4.07 5.24
N ILE A 49 4.40 4.93 5.67
CA ILE A 49 4.18 6.28 5.14
C ILE A 49 4.54 7.31 6.21
N GLN A 50 5.41 8.26 5.86
CA GLN A 50 5.68 9.44 6.69
C GLN A 50 4.76 10.60 6.25
N ALA A 51 3.82 10.97 7.12
CA ALA A 51 2.94 12.12 6.95
C ALA A 51 3.08 13.06 8.16
N ASP A 52 1.98 13.61 8.68
CA ASP A 52 1.92 14.31 9.97
C ASP A 52 2.45 13.46 11.14
N ARG A 53 2.40 12.13 10.97
CA ARG A 53 3.11 11.13 11.78
C ARG A 53 3.47 9.93 10.91
N THR A 54 4.19 8.96 11.48
CA THR A 54 4.47 7.70 10.81
C THR A 54 3.24 6.79 10.87
N TYR A 55 2.82 6.29 9.71
CA TYR A 55 1.77 5.29 9.58
C TYR A 55 2.40 3.99 9.04
N ILE A 56 2.03 2.87 9.65
CA ILE A 56 2.32 1.54 9.11
C ILE A 56 0.97 0.93 8.74
N LEU A 57 0.70 0.83 7.44
CA LEU A 57 -0.49 0.14 6.95
C LEU A 57 -0.17 -1.34 6.82
N GLU A 58 -0.97 -2.19 7.45
CA GLU A 58 -0.86 -3.64 7.34
C GLU A 58 -1.99 -4.18 6.46
N SER A 59 -1.65 -4.96 5.44
CA SER A 59 -2.61 -5.67 4.61
C SER A 59 -2.13 -7.07 4.27
N GLY A 60 -3.05 -7.99 3.97
CA GLY A 60 -2.68 -9.29 3.41
C GLY A 60 -1.96 -9.08 2.07
N TYR A 61 -0.85 -9.80 1.85
CA TYR A 61 -0.01 -9.57 0.68
C TYR A 61 -0.74 -9.78 -0.66
N ASP A 62 -1.69 -10.72 -0.70
CA ASP A 62 -2.41 -11.13 -1.92
C ASP A 62 -3.73 -10.37 -2.18
N THR A 63 -4.07 -9.40 -1.32
CA THR A 63 -5.30 -8.60 -1.45
C THR A 63 -5.27 -7.65 -2.65
N HIS A 64 -6.43 -7.32 -3.22
CA HIS A 64 -6.53 -6.28 -4.26
C HIS A 64 -5.93 -4.95 -3.82
N PHE A 65 -6.11 -4.57 -2.55
CA PHE A 65 -5.50 -3.39 -1.96
C PHE A 65 -3.97 -3.40 -2.09
N SER A 66 -3.32 -4.48 -1.62
CA SER A 66 -1.85 -4.62 -1.71
C SER A 66 -1.37 -4.70 -3.16
N LYS A 67 -2.09 -5.46 -4.00
CA LYS A 67 -1.79 -5.64 -5.43
C LYS A 67 -1.81 -4.33 -6.21
N CYS A 68 -2.83 -3.48 -6.00
CA CYS A 68 -2.90 -2.15 -6.62
C CYS A 68 -1.70 -1.27 -6.23
N ILE A 69 -1.31 -1.29 -4.95
CA ILE A 69 -0.20 -0.47 -4.47
C ILE A 69 1.12 -0.98 -5.05
N LEU A 70 1.41 -2.28 -4.95
CA LEU A 70 2.64 -2.87 -5.48
C LEU A 70 2.76 -2.64 -6.98
N ALA A 71 1.68 -2.85 -7.74
CA ALA A 71 1.66 -2.61 -9.18
C ALA A 71 1.94 -1.14 -9.51
N ALA A 72 1.32 -0.19 -8.81
CA ALA A 72 1.60 1.23 -9.01
C ALA A 72 3.05 1.60 -8.70
N ILE A 73 3.56 1.21 -7.52
CA ILE A 73 4.92 1.55 -7.10
C ILE A 73 5.97 0.90 -8.03
N ALA A 74 5.72 -0.30 -8.55
CA ALA A 74 6.61 -0.97 -9.50
C ALA A 74 6.80 -0.19 -10.82
N THR A 75 5.84 0.66 -11.20
CA THR A 75 5.93 1.48 -12.42
C THR A 75 6.67 2.81 -12.23
N LEU A 76 6.93 3.20 -10.99
CA LEU A 76 7.56 4.47 -10.67
C LEU A 76 9.08 4.40 -10.81
N THR A 77 9.67 5.56 -11.09
CA THR A 77 11.10 5.76 -10.87
C THR A 77 11.36 6.08 -9.40
N PRO A 78 12.56 5.79 -8.87
CA PRO A 78 12.91 6.17 -7.50
C PRO A 78 12.72 7.67 -7.21
N GLN A 79 13.01 8.54 -8.18
CA GLN A 79 12.89 9.99 -8.05
C GLN A 79 11.44 10.44 -7.88
N GLN A 80 10.48 9.74 -8.47
CA GLN A 80 9.06 10.05 -8.30
C GLN A 80 8.59 9.83 -6.85
N LEU A 81 9.27 8.99 -6.07
CA LEU A 81 8.98 8.77 -4.65
C LEU A 81 9.51 9.88 -3.72
N TYR A 82 10.17 10.91 -4.27
CA TYR A 82 10.47 12.14 -3.53
C TYR A 82 9.28 13.06 -3.41
N SER A 83 8.26 12.87 -4.24
CA SER A 83 6.99 13.54 -4.05
C SER A 83 6.09 12.67 -3.15
N PRO A 84 5.22 13.29 -2.33
CA PRO A 84 4.24 12.55 -1.55
C PRO A 84 3.35 11.68 -2.45
N ILE A 85 3.10 10.45 -2.01
CA ILE A 85 2.11 9.57 -2.62
C ILE A 85 0.79 9.68 -1.87
N THR A 86 -0.32 9.54 -2.59
CA THR A 86 -1.64 9.43 -1.99
C THR A 86 -2.19 8.03 -2.20
N LEU A 87 -2.46 7.33 -1.10
CA LEU A 87 -3.16 6.06 -1.08
C LEU A 87 -4.64 6.32 -0.84
N GLN A 88 -5.46 6.12 -1.87
CA GLN A 88 -6.91 6.33 -1.82
C GLN A 88 -7.64 5.00 -1.96
N PRO A 89 -8.11 4.39 -0.86
CA PRO A 89 -8.92 3.18 -0.92
C PRO A 89 -10.19 3.40 -1.71
N GLN A 90 -10.57 2.40 -2.49
CA GLN A 90 -11.80 2.41 -3.27
C GLN A 90 -12.55 1.08 -3.04
N PRO A 91 -13.79 1.11 -2.52
CA PRO A 91 -14.59 -0.10 -2.42
C PRO A 91 -14.86 -0.67 -3.81
N GLY A 92 -14.80 -1.99 -3.94
CA GLY A 92 -15.26 -2.70 -5.12
C GLY A 92 -16.78 -2.74 -5.22
N THR A 93 -17.29 -3.34 -6.30
CA THR A 93 -18.71 -3.66 -6.43
C THR A 93 -19.16 -4.68 -5.39
N ASP A 94 -18.29 -5.62 -5.06
CA ASP A 94 -18.52 -6.57 -3.98
C ASP A 94 -18.08 -5.98 -2.63
N GLU A 95 -18.94 -6.12 -1.61
CA GLU A 95 -18.76 -5.54 -0.27
C GLU A 95 -17.48 -5.99 0.46
N ASN A 96 -16.84 -7.06 0.01
CA ASN A 96 -15.63 -7.63 0.60
C ASN A 96 -14.35 -7.26 -0.16
N VAL A 97 -14.45 -6.47 -1.24
CA VAL A 97 -13.32 -6.10 -2.08
C VAL A 97 -12.93 -4.65 -1.83
N LEU A 98 -11.65 -4.43 -1.52
CA LEU A 98 -11.06 -3.10 -1.39
C LEU A 98 -9.89 -2.96 -2.36
N PHE A 99 -10.00 -2.00 -3.27
CA PHE A 99 -8.93 -1.56 -4.16
C PHE A 99 -8.22 -0.34 -3.56
N CYS A 100 -7.12 0.09 -4.19
CA CYS A 100 -6.45 1.35 -3.87
C CYS A 100 -6.08 2.07 -5.15
N ARG A 101 -6.40 3.36 -5.25
CA ARG A 101 -5.79 4.27 -6.23
C ARG A 101 -4.53 4.85 -5.62
N VAL A 102 -3.46 4.87 -6.40
CA VAL A 102 -2.18 5.48 -6.00
C VAL A 102 -1.97 6.72 -6.86
N TRP A 103 -1.76 7.84 -6.21
CA TRP A 103 -1.43 9.10 -6.87
C TRP A 103 -0.03 9.51 -6.48
N VAL A 104 0.71 10.11 -7.42
CA VAL A 104 1.93 10.86 -7.15
C VAL A 104 1.61 12.30 -7.50
N GLU A 105 1.74 13.20 -6.52
CA GLU A 105 1.26 14.59 -6.65
C GLU A 105 -0.23 14.64 -7.06
N SER A 106 -0.53 15.14 -8.26
CA SER A 106 -1.90 15.22 -8.82
C SER A 106 -2.18 14.18 -9.90
N GLU A 107 -1.25 13.26 -10.17
CA GLU A 107 -1.37 12.27 -11.24
C GLU A 107 -1.74 10.90 -10.70
N LEU A 108 -2.77 10.29 -11.30
CA LEU A 108 -3.15 8.91 -11.01
C LEU A 108 -2.17 7.97 -11.70
N ILE A 109 -1.54 7.09 -10.92
CA ILE A 109 -0.66 6.06 -11.46
C ILE A 109 -1.53 4.91 -11.98
N MET A 110 -1.64 4.84 -13.29
CA MET A 110 -2.43 3.83 -13.99
C MET A 110 -1.65 2.52 -14.09
N ALA A 111 -1.71 1.70 -13.03
CA ALA A 111 -1.17 0.36 -13.04
C ALA A 111 -2.28 -0.67 -13.24
N SER A 112 -2.28 -1.33 -14.40
CA SER A 112 -3.15 -2.46 -14.70
C SER A 112 -2.42 -3.77 -14.39
N TYR A 113 -3.12 -4.73 -13.81
CA TYR A 113 -2.70 -6.12 -13.71
C TYR A 113 -3.83 -7.03 -14.15
N ASN A 114 -3.49 -8.27 -14.50
CA ASN A 114 -4.41 -9.31 -14.92
C ASN A 114 -4.01 -10.66 -14.32
N GLU A 115 -4.69 -11.74 -14.71
CA GLU A 115 -4.43 -13.09 -14.21
C GLU A 115 -3.05 -13.64 -14.58
N GLN A 116 -2.43 -13.10 -15.64
CA GLN A 116 -1.09 -13.49 -16.10
C GLN A 116 0.02 -12.63 -15.49
N THR A 117 -0.32 -11.74 -14.56
CA THR A 117 0.68 -10.88 -13.93
C THR A 117 1.60 -11.71 -13.04
N GLU A 118 2.88 -11.69 -13.39
CA GLU A 118 3.96 -12.30 -12.60
C GLU A 118 4.16 -11.50 -11.31
N TRP A 119 3.32 -11.78 -10.31
CA TRP A 119 3.33 -11.06 -9.04
C TRP A 119 4.69 -11.05 -8.38
N GLN A 120 5.50 -12.09 -8.60
CA GLN A 120 6.84 -12.16 -8.07
C GLN A 120 7.77 -11.07 -8.63
N GLN A 121 7.61 -10.69 -9.90
CA GLN A 121 8.42 -9.62 -10.48
C GLN A 121 7.93 -8.25 -10.00
N ILE A 122 6.61 -8.09 -9.84
CA ILE A 122 5.99 -6.82 -9.45
C ILE A 122 6.39 -6.39 -8.03
N TRP A 123 6.24 -7.25 -7.02
CA TRP A 123 6.67 -6.88 -5.66
C TRP A 123 8.18 -6.69 -5.55
N GLU A 124 9.01 -7.51 -6.21
CA GLU A 124 10.47 -7.32 -6.24
C GLU A 124 10.84 -5.94 -6.83
N GLN A 125 10.21 -5.55 -7.93
CA GLN A 125 10.41 -4.24 -8.54
C GLN A 125 9.93 -3.10 -7.63
N ALA A 126 8.75 -3.22 -7.02
CA ALA A 126 8.23 -2.21 -6.10
C ALA A 126 9.15 -2.00 -4.88
N LEU A 127 9.68 -3.10 -4.32
CA LEU A 127 10.66 -3.07 -3.24
C LEU A 127 11.96 -2.41 -3.69
N ALA A 128 12.45 -2.73 -4.89
CA ALA A 128 13.67 -2.16 -5.44
C ALA A 128 13.55 -0.64 -5.67
N VAL A 129 12.44 -0.18 -6.27
CA VAL A 129 12.16 1.26 -6.47
C VAL A 129 12.11 1.99 -5.14
N THR A 130 11.39 1.43 -4.16
CA THR A 130 11.26 2.02 -2.82
C THR A 130 12.60 2.09 -2.10
N LYS A 131 13.40 1.02 -2.17
CA LYS A 131 14.72 0.96 -1.56
C LYS A 131 15.67 1.99 -2.19
N ALA A 132 15.74 2.01 -3.53
CA ALA A 132 16.58 2.96 -4.26
C ALA A 132 16.24 4.41 -3.92
N ALA A 133 14.96 4.75 -3.81
CA ALA A 133 14.54 6.10 -3.42
C ALA A 133 15.09 6.52 -2.05
N ASN A 134 15.11 5.60 -1.07
CA ASN A 134 15.60 5.90 0.29
C ASN A 134 17.13 5.92 0.41
N GLU A 135 17.85 5.20 -0.45
CA GLU A 135 19.32 5.11 -0.43
C GLU A 135 20.01 6.22 -1.21
N MET A 136 19.29 6.94 -2.07
CA MET A 136 19.80 8.09 -2.79
C MET A 136 20.05 9.26 -1.81
N VAL A 137 21.30 9.38 -1.38
CA VAL A 137 21.80 10.50 -0.58
C VAL A 137 22.01 11.71 -1.48
N PHE A 138 21.47 12.86 -1.07
CA PHE A 138 21.80 14.18 -1.63
C PHE A 138 22.49 15.03 -0.56
#